data_AF-A0A8D0G5E6-F1
#
_entry.id   AF-A0A8D0G5E6-F1
#
_cell.length_a   1.000
_cell.length_b   1.000
_cell.length_c   1.000
_cell.angle_alpha   90.00
_cell.angle_beta   90.00
_cell.angle_gamma   90.00
#
_symmetry.space_group_name_H-M   'P 1'
#
loop_
_entity.id
_entity.type
_entity.pdbx_description
1 polymer ?
#
loop_
_entity_poly.entity_id
_entity_poly.type
_entity_poly.pdbx_seq_one_letter_code
_entity_poly.pdbx_strand_id
1 'polypeptide(L)'
;GWEICENPRFIIGGANRTDICQGELGDCWFLAAIACLTLNEKLLFRVIPHDQTFIENYAGIFHFQFWRYGHWVEVVIDDRLPTYSNHLVFTKSSQRNEFWSALLEKAYAKLHGSYEALKGGNTTEAMEDFTGGVTEFYEIKDAPKDTYKIMKHAINRGSLMACSIEDNMGLTYGTAPQSDIGELIARMVKNLGNSQLNDSNQGTDERPTRTIVPMLFETRMPNGLVKGHAYSVTGIEETLFKGEKIKLVRLRNPWGEVEWNGAWSDSSKEWNLIDKSEKIHLQHKVAEDGEFWISFEDFMRNFTKLEICNLTPDALESDKLQTWTVSANEGRWVRGCTAGGCRNQPDTFWTNPQYRLKLLEEDDDPEDNEILCSFLVALMQKNRRKERKMGANLLTIGFAIYEVPKEV
;
A
#
# COMPACT_ATOMS: atom_id res chain seq x y z
N GLY A 1 -5.11 -15.62 -19.82
CA GLY A 1 -5.89 -16.45 -18.88
C GLY A 1 -6.02 -17.90 -19.33
N TRP A 2 -6.70 -18.15 -20.46
CA TRP A 2 -7.06 -19.50 -20.94
C TRP A 2 -5.89 -20.46 -21.22
N GLU A 3 -4.68 -19.95 -21.45
CA GLU A 3 -3.48 -20.78 -21.64
C GLU A 3 -2.86 -21.28 -20.31
N ILE A 4 -3.28 -20.72 -19.16
CA ILE A 4 -2.70 -21.00 -17.83
C ILE A 4 -3.60 -21.94 -17.01
N CYS A 5 -4.92 -21.85 -17.17
CA CYS A 5 -5.90 -22.68 -16.47
C CYS A 5 -7.20 -22.87 -17.27
N GLU A 6 -7.94 -23.96 -16.99
CA GLU A 6 -9.12 -24.38 -17.76
C GLU A 6 -10.41 -23.56 -17.50
N ASN A 7 -10.49 -22.78 -16.43
CA ASN A 7 -11.69 -21.98 -16.09
C ASN A 7 -11.28 -20.65 -15.43
N PRO A 8 -10.62 -19.75 -16.18
CA PRO A 8 -10.19 -18.46 -15.65
C PRO A 8 -11.41 -17.64 -15.24
N ARG A 9 -11.28 -16.96 -14.11
CA ARG A 9 -12.25 -16.04 -13.55
C ARG A 9 -11.55 -14.72 -13.30
N PHE A 10 -12.32 -13.64 -13.47
CA PHE A 10 -11.79 -12.33 -13.18
C PHE A 10 -11.70 -12.17 -11.66
N ILE A 11 -12.85 -12.30 -10.98
CA ILE A 11 -13.00 -12.28 -9.51
C ILE A 11 -13.82 -13.50 -9.08
N ILE A 12 -13.48 -14.14 -7.95
CA ILE A 12 -14.18 -15.28 -7.35
C ILE A 12 -14.51 -14.98 -5.88
N GLY A 13 -15.79 -14.85 -5.55
CA GLY A 13 -16.22 -14.63 -4.16
C GLY A 13 -15.98 -13.20 -3.65
N GLY A 14 -15.79 -12.25 -4.56
CA GLY A 14 -15.45 -10.85 -4.27
C GLY A 14 -13.93 -10.64 -4.30
N ALA A 15 -13.49 -9.44 -4.64
CA ALA A 15 -12.06 -9.11 -4.68
C ALA A 15 -11.57 -8.89 -3.24
N ASN A 16 -10.80 -9.85 -2.73
CA ASN A 16 -10.35 -9.90 -1.35
C ASN A 16 -8.83 -9.69 -1.29
N ARG A 17 -8.33 -9.18 -0.17
CA ARG A 17 -6.89 -9.03 0.07
C ARG A 17 -6.15 -10.35 -0.06
N THR A 18 -6.76 -11.49 0.25
CA THR A 18 -6.19 -12.84 0.07
C THR A 18 -5.88 -13.22 -1.40
N ASP A 19 -6.38 -12.43 -2.35
CA ASP A 19 -6.14 -12.62 -3.79
C ASP A 19 -4.85 -11.91 -4.25
N ILE A 20 -4.14 -11.30 -3.30
CA ILE A 20 -2.93 -10.51 -3.51
C ILE A 20 -1.80 -11.21 -2.79
N CYS A 21 -1.04 -11.99 -3.56
CA CYS A 21 0.21 -12.60 -3.16
C CYS A 21 1.34 -12.10 -4.06
N GLN A 22 2.36 -11.53 -3.44
CA GLN A 22 3.53 -11.02 -4.15
C GLN A 22 4.24 -12.12 -4.94
N GLY A 23 4.62 -11.79 -6.17
CA GLY A 23 5.51 -12.62 -6.98
C GLY A 23 6.98 -12.25 -6.76
N GLU A 24 7.77 -12.30 -7.83
CA GLU A 24 9.21 -12.02 -7.75
C GLU A 24 9.59 -10.53 -7.93
N LEU A 25 8.60 -9.65 -8.12
CA LEU A 25 8.82 -8.21 -8.28
C LEU A 25 8.84 -7.48 -6.93
N GLY A 26 9.61 -6.38 -6.90
CA GLY A 26 9.75 -5.52 -5.73
C GLY A 26 8.77 -4.40 -5.61
N ASP A 27 7.50 -4.77 -5.63
CA ASP A 27 6.36 -3.87 -5.60
C ASP A 27 5.42 -4.14 -4.42
N CYS A 28 5.94 -4.68 -3.32
CA CYS A 28 5.21 -4.83 -2.05
C CYS A 28 4.43 -3.58 -1.63
N TRP A 29 4.98 -2.39 -1.88
CA TRP A 29 4.32 -1.09 -1.68
C TRP A 29 3.02 -0.94 -2.47
N PHE A 30 2.96 -1.43 -3.71
CA PHE A 30 1.77 -1.40 -4.53
C PHE A 30 0.76 -2.45 -4.05
N LEU A 31 1.22 -3.65 -3.71
CA LEU A 31 0.36 -4.74 -3.24
C LEU A 31 -0.26 -4.47 -1.87
N ALA A 32 0.48 -3.84 -0.95
CA ALA A 32 -0.07 -3.36 0.31
C ALA A 32 -1.17 -2.32 0.09
N ALA A 33 -1.00 -1.40 -0.85
CA ALA A 33 -2.04 -0.45 -1.19
C ALA A 33 -3.29 -1.13 -1.80
N ILE A 34 -3.13 -2.15 -2.65
CA ILE A 34 -4.26 -2.92 -3.19
C ILE A 34 -4.99 -3.66 -2.06
N ALA A 35 -4.26 -4.27 -1.12
CA ALA A 35 -4.88 -4.97 0.00
C ALA A 35 -5.72 -4.02 0.87
N CYS A 36 -5.27 -2.78 1.08
CA CYS A 36 -6.06 -1.74 1.71
C CYS A 36 -7.32 -1.39 0.90
N LEU A 37 -7.20 -1.29 -0.43
CA LEU A 37 -8.31 -0.98 -1.33
C LEU A 37 -9.46 -1.99 -1.20
N THR A 38 -9.17 -3.28 -0.97
CA THR A 38 -10.20 -4.31 -0.79
C THR A 38 -11.07 -4.12 0.46
N LEU A 39 -10.65 -3.28 1.41
CA LEU A 39 -11.43 -2.93 2.60
C LEU A 39 -12.58 -1.96 2.29
N ASN A 40 -12.53 -1.30 1.14
CA ASN A 40 -13.55 -0.34 0.71
C ASN A 40 -14.08 -0.73 -0.68
N GLU A 41 -15.16 -1.50 -0.69
CA GLU A 41 -15.77 -2.04 -1.91
C GLU A 41 -16.15 -0.95 -2.94
N LYS A 42 -16.59 0.24 -2.48
CA LYS A 42 -16.92 1.35 -3.38
C LYS A 42 -15.68 1.87 -4.13
N LEU A 43 -14.58 2.09 -3.40
CA LEU A 43 -13.31 2.50 -4.02
C LEU A 43 -12.72 1.39 -4.90
N LEU A 44 -12.85 0.14 -4.44
CA LEU A 44 -12.40 -1.02 -5.19
C LEU A 44 -13.07 -1.07 -6.56
N PHE A 45 -14.40 -0.90 -6.62
CA PHE A 45 -15.13 -0.89 -7.90
C PHE A 45 -14.90 0.36 -8.75
N ARG A 46 -14.41 1.44 -8.14
CA ARG A 46 -13.94 2.60 -8.90
C ARG A 46 -12.68 2.26 -9.69
N VAL A 47 -11.72 1.57 -9.06
CA VAL A 47 -10.45 1.16 -9.70
C VAL A 47 -10.63 -0.08 -10.59
N ILE A 48 -11.47 -1.02 -10.17
CA ILE A 48 -11.69 -2.33 -10.77
C ILE A 48 -13.17 -2.46 -11.17
N PRO A 49 -13.54 -2.04 -12.39
CA PRO A 49 -14.90 -2.21 -12.90
C PRO A 49 -15.35 -3.68 -12.82
N HIS A 50 -16.55 -3.91 -12.26
CA HIS A 50 -17.10 -5.24 -11.96
C HIS A 50 -17.80 -5.91 -13.15
N ASP A 51 -17.89 -5.22 -14.28
CA ASP A 51 -18.49 -5.66 -15.54
C ASP A 51 -17.56 -6.53 -16.40
N GLN A 52 -16.40 -6.90 -15.86
CA GLN A 52 -15.37 -7.66 -16.55
C GLN A 52 -15.43 -9.16 -16.23
N THR A 53 -15.36 -9.99 -17.27
CA THR A 53 -15.41 -11.45 -17.11
C THR A 53 -14.64 -12.17 -18.23
N PHE A 54 -14.20 -13.39 -17.93
CA PHE A 54 -13.60 -14.29 -18.93
C PHE A 54 -14.65 -15.08 -19.72
N ILE A 55 -15.93 -15.00 -19.36
CA ILE A 55 -16.98 -15.88 -19.87
C ILE A 55 -17.85 -15.17 -20.90
N GLU A 56 -18.52 -14.09 -20.50
CA GLU A 56 -19.46 -13.36 -21.35
C GLU A 56 -18.72 -12.25 -22.11
N ASN A 57 -18.96 -12.14 -23.41
CA ASN A 57 -18.35 -11.11 -24.29
C ASN A 57 -16.81 -11.03 -24.18
N TYR A 58 -16.16 -12.15 -23.84
CA TYR A 58 -14.71 -12.19 -23.67
C TYR A 58 -13.98 -11.98 -25.00
N ALA A 59 -13.12 -10.95 -25.02
CA ALA A 59 -12.26 -10.61 -26.16
C ALA A 59 -10.77 -10.48 -25.75
N GLY A 60 -10.38 -11.00 -24.59
CA GLY A 60 -9.01 -10.88 -24.07
C GLY A 60 -8.60 -9.46 -23.69
N ILE A 61 -9.57 -8.60 -23.37
CA ILE A 61 -9.40 -7.18 -23.07
C ILE A 61 -10.01 -6.85 -21.71
N PHE A 62 -9.29 -6.07 -20.91
CA PHE A 62 -9.67 -5.64 -19.55
C PHE A 62 -9.30 -4.17 -19.37
N HIS A 63 -9.93 -3.48 -18.43
CA HIS A 63 -9.67 -2.08 -18.12
C HIS A 63 -9.72 -1.81 -16.61
N PHE A 64 -8.95 -0.80 -16.20
CA PHE A 64 -8.83 -0.35 -14.82
C PHE A 64 -8.79 1.17 -14.80
N GLN A 65 -9.16 1.79 -13.68
CA GLN A 65 -9.12 3.24 -13.53
C GLN A 65 -8.12 3.62 -12.44
N PHE A 66 -7.23 4.56 -12.76
CA PHE A 66 -6.29 5.11 -11.79
C PHE A 66 -6.46 6.62 -11.73
N TRP A 67 -6.47 7.18 -10.54
CA TRP A 67 -6.40 8.61 -10.35
C TRP A 67 -5.01 9.09 -10.71
N ARG A 68 -4.93 10.14 -11.54
CA ARG A 68 -3.67 10.73 -11.98
C ARG A 68 -3.79 12.24 -11.97
N TYR A 69 -3.14 12.83 -10.98
CA TYR A 69 -2.87 14.27 -10.94
C TYR A 69 -4.14 15.13 -11.08
N GLY A 70 -5.23 14.73 -10.43
CA GLY A 70 -6.50 15.45 -10.45
C GLY A 70 -7.59 14.80 -11.30
N HIS A 71 -7.26 13.77 -12.10
CA HIS A 71 -8.21 13.16 -13.03
C HIS A 71 -8.13 11.63 -13.04
N TRP A 72 -9.28 10.98 -13.19
CA TRP A 72 -9.34 9.54 -13.40
C TRP A 72 -8.95 9.17 -14.83
N VAL A 73 -8.03 8.21 -14.96
CA VAL A 73 -7.51 7.72 -16.24
C VAL A 73 -7.82 6.24 -16.37
N GLU A 74 -8.51 5.89 -17.45
CA GLU A 74 -8.75 4.49 -17.81
C GLU A 74 -7.54 3.89 -18.53
N VAL A 75 -7.14 2.70 -18.09
CA VAL A 75 -6.04 1.92 -18.65
C VAL A 75 -6.56 0.57 -19.12
N VAL A 76 -6.63 0.43 -20.44
CA VAL A 76 -7.04 -0.81 -21.10
C VAL A 76 -5.82 -1.70 -21.35
N ILE A 77 -5.91 -3.00 -21.08
CA ILE A 77 -4.86 -4.00 -21.30
C ILE A 77 -5.42 -5.26 -21.95
N ASP A 78 -4.55 -6.03 -22.59
CA ASP A 78 -4.85 -7.43 -22.93
C ASP A 78 -4.60 -8.36 -21.72
N ASP A 79 -4.99 -9.63 -21.81
CA ASP A 79 -4.90 -10.61 -20.71
C ASP A 79 -3.61 -11.46 -20.71
N ARG A 80 -2.62 -11.12 -21.54
CA ARG A 80 -1.33 -11.82 -21.60
C ARG A 80 -0.46 -11.47 -20.40
N LEU A 81 -0.26 -12.41 -19.49
CA LEU A 81 0.52 -12.20 -18.28
C LEU A 81 1.92 -12.85 -18.40
N PRO A 82 2.97 -12.25 -17.84
CA PRO A 82 4.30 -12.86 -17.77
C PRO A 82 4.27 -14.18 -16.99
N THR A 83 4.69 -15.27 -17.64
CA THR A 83 4.76 -16.59 -17.03
C THR A 83 6.14 -17.22 -17.19
N TYR A 84 6.48 -18.12 -16.28
CA TYR A 84 7.62 -19.02 -16.39
C TYR A 84 7.15 -20.43 -16.05
N SER A 85 7.40 -21.40 -16.93
CA SER A 85 6.89 -22.78 -16.78
C SER A 85 5.39 -22.84 -16.48
N ASN A 86 4.56 -22.03 -17.16
CA ASN A 86 3.11 -21.89 -16.96
C ASN A 86 2.67 -21.39 -15.57
N HIS A 87 3.56 -20.79 -14.79
CA HIS A 87 3.24 -20.12 -13.54
C HIS A 87 3.40 -18.61 -13.68
N LEU A 88 2.50 -17.84 -13.06
CA LEU A 88 2.63 -16.38 -12.99
C LEU A 88 3.90 -16.02 -12.22
N VAL A 89 4.67 -15.09 -12.78
CA VAL A 89 5.95 -14.64 -12.20
C VAL A 89 5.75 -13.49 -11.21
N PHE A 90 4.77 -12.63 -11.47
CA PHE A 90 4.44 -11.48 -10.65
C PHE A 90 3.21 -11.78 -9.77
N THR A 91 2.40 -10.77 -9.45
CA THR A 91 1.26 -10.92 -8.55
C THR A 91 0.30 -12.01 -9.00
N LYS A 92 -0.23 -12.75 -8.02
CA LYS A 92 -1.17 -13.85 -8.22
C LYS A 92 -2.14 -13.97 -7.03
N SER A 93 -3.29 -14.59 -7.28
CA SER A 93 -4.22 -15.00 -6.22
C SER A 93 -3.81 -16.32 -5.60
N SER A 94 -4.22 -16.54 -4.35
CA SER A 94 -4.21 -17.86 -3.71
C SER A 94 -5.11 -18.86 -4.46
N GLN A 95 -6.13 -18.37 -5.16
CA GLN A 95 -6.94 -19.14 -6.10
C GLN A 95 -6.31 -19.13 -7.49
N ARG A 96 -5.88 -20.31 -7.96
CA ARG A 96 -5.13 -20.45 -9.23
C ARG A 96 -5.87 -19.93 -10.47
N ASN A 97 -7.20 -19.90 -10.44
CA ASN A 97 -8.02 -19.48 -11.57
C ASN A 97 -8.60 -18.07 -11.44
N GLU A 98 -8.11 -17.25 -10.50
CA GLU A 98 -8.50 -15.85 -10.33
C GLU A 98 -7.38 -14.89 -10.77
N PHE A 99 -7.72 -13.85 -11.53
CA PHE A 99 -6.71 -13.06 -12.27
C PHE A 99 -6.82 -11.53 -12.12
N TRP A 100 -7.80 -10.98 -11.39
CA TRP A 100 -7.98 -9.52 -11.30
C TRP A 100 -6.73 -8.81 -10.77
N SER A 101 -6.07 -9.36 -9.74
CA SER A 101 -4.91 -8.74 -9.09
C SER A 101 -3.69 -8.69 -10.01
N ALA A 102 -3.43 -9.78 -10.74
CA ALA A 102 -2.38 -9.86 -11.76
C ALA A 102 -2.62 -8.88 -12.93
N LEU A 103 -3.88 -8.74 -13.37
CA LEU A 103 -4.26 -7.82 -14.44
C LEU A 103 -4.19 -6.35 -13.98
N LEU A 104 -4.56 -6.06 -12.73
CA LEU A 104 -4.44 -4.73 -12.14
C LEU A 104 -2.97 -4.27 -12.08
N GLU A 105 -2.08 -5.15 -11.61
CA GLU A 105 -0.63 -4.92 -11.61
C GLU A 105 -0.10 -4.66 -13.02
N LYS A 106 -0.55 -5.43 -14.03
CA LYS A 106 -0.21 -5.19 -15.43
C LYS A 106 -0.67 -3.82 -15.94
N ALA A 107 -1.89 -3.41 -15.61
CA ALA A 107 -2.42 -2.11 -16.00
C ALA A 107 -1.61 -0.98 -15.36
N TYR A 108 -1.24 -1.13 -14.09
CA TYR A 108 -0.38 -0.17 -13.40
C TYR A 108 1.05 -0.12 -13.97
N ALA A 109 1.62 -1.29 -14.31
CA ALA A 109 2.90 -1.37 -15.02
C ALA A 109 2.83 -0.67 -16.38
N LYS A 110 1.75 -0.86 -17.14
CA LYS A 110 1.52 -0.13 -18.42
C LYS A 110 1.45 1.38 -18.19
N LEU A 111 0.75 1.83 -17.14
CA LEU A 111 0.61 3.25 -16.81
C LEU A 111 1.97 3.91 -16.53
N HIS A 112 2.87 3.20 -15.86
CA HIS A 112 4.23 3.68 -15.53
C HIS A 112 5.29 3.33 -16.59
N GLY A 113 4.95 2.48 -17.56
CA GLY A 113 5.72 2.20 -18.77
C GLY A 113 6.32 0.79 -18.86
N SER A 114 6.54 0.11 -17.74
CA SER A 114 7.00 -1.29 -17.65
C SER A 114 6.81 -1.84 -16.24
N TYR A 115 6.89 -3.17 -16.07
CA TYR A 115 6.94 -3.80 -14.74
C TYR A 115 8.16 -3.36 -13.93
N GLU A 116 9.32 -3.21 -14.59
CA GLU A 116 10.54 -2.74 -13.93
C GLU A 116 10.38 -1.36 -13.29
N ALA A 117 9.54 -0.49 -13.88
CA ALA A 117 9.26 0.84 -13.33
C ALA A 117 8.53 0.79 -11.96
N LEU A 118 7.90 -0.33 -11.63
CA LEU A 118 7.21 -0.54 -10.35
C LEU A 118 8.17 -0.96 -9.22
N LYS A 119 9.39 -1.37 -9.54
CA LYS A 119 10.38 -1.77 -8.54
C LYS A 119 10.75 -0.58 -7.64
N GLY A 120 10.60 -0.75 -6.33
CA GLY A 120 10.96 0.26 -5.34
C GLY A 120 10.09 1.51 -5.43
N GLY A 121 9.07 1.58 -4.57
CA GLY A 121 8.17 2.72 -4.48
C GLY A 121 7.68 2.96 -3.06
N ASN A 122 6.76 3.91 -2.94
CA ASN A 122 6.14 4.28 -1.68
C ASN A 122 4.64 3.93 -1.75
N THR A 123 4.13 3.26 -0.73
CA THR A 123 2.73 2.84 -0.61
C THR A 123 1.78 4.01 -0.82
N THR A 124 2.13 5.20 -0.31
CA THR A 124 1.30 6.41 -0.44
C THR A 124 1.03 6.76 -1.90
N GLU A 125 1.99 6.56 -2.80
CA GLU A 125 1.81 6.86 -4.22
C GLU A 125 0.77 5.95 -4.87
N ALA A 126 0.75 4.66 -4.49
CA ALA A 126 -0.27 3.74 -4.98
C ALA A 126 -1.64 4.07 -4.36
N MET A 127 -1.69 4.39 -3.07
CA MET A 127 -2.94 4.80 -2.43
C MET A 127 -3.53 6.05 -3.07
N GLU A 128 -2.72 7.05 -3.42
CA GLU A 128 -3.16 8.24 -4.17
C GLU A 128 -3.68 7.85 -5.55
N ASP A 129 -2.94 7.01 -6.29
CA ASP A 129 -3.36 6.56 -7.62
C ASP A 129 -4.64 5.69 -7.58
N PHE A 130 -5.00 5.10 -6.44
CA PHE A 130 -6.25 4.34 -6.26
C PHE A 130 -7.43 5.16 -5.77
N THR A 131 -7.19 6.31 -5.15
CA THR A 131 -8.24 7.03 -4.41
C THR A 131 -8.42 8.48 -4.83
N GLY A 132 -7.38 9.12 -5.37
CA GLY A 132 -7.32 10.59 -5.43
C GLY A 132 -7.30 11.25 -4.06
N GLY A 133 -6.95 10.49 -3.02
CA GLY A 133 -6.83 10.92 -1.64
C GLY A 133 -5.60 11.78 -1.40
N VAL A 134 -5.49 12.25 -0.16
CA VAL A 134 -4.36 13.04 0.33
C VAL A 134 -3.59 12.19 1.33
N THR A 135 -2.28 12.05 1.12
CA THR A 135 -1.45 11.21 1.97
C THR A 135 -0.67 11.98 3.02
N GLU A 136 -0.48 11.33 4.16
CA GLU A 136 0.37 11.74 5.25
C GLU A 136 1.17 10.54 5.76
N PHE A 137 2.29 10.79 6.44
CA PHE A 137 3.05 9.73 7.08
C PHE A 137 3.63 10.21 8.41
N TYR A 138 3.83 9.25 9.31
CA TYR A 138 4.41 9.44 10.63
C TYR A 138 5.64 8.55 10.74
N GLU A 139 6.78 9.15 11.11
CA GLU A 139 7.88 8.37 11.69
C GLU A 139 7.44 7.93 13.09
N ILE A 140 7.35 6.63 13.34
CA ILE A 140 6.78 6.06 14.58
C ILE A 140 7.51 6.58 15.82
N LYS A 141 8.83 6.81 15.72
CA LYS A 141 9.64 7.37 16.81
C LYS A 141 9.22 8.80 17.22
N ASP A 142 8.67 9.57 16.27
CA ASP A 142 8.26 10.96 16.43
C ASP A 142 6.73 11.10 16.40
N ALA A 143 6.01 9.98 16.43
CA ALA A 143 4.57 9.97 16.25
C ALA A 143 3.85 10.58 17.48
N PRO A 144 2.72 11.28 17.27
CA PRO A 144 1.93 11.87 18.36
C PRO A 144 1.47 10.84 19.40
N LYS A 145 1.29 11.27 20.65
CA LYS A 145 0.86 10.36 21.75
C LYS A 145 -0.52 9.74 21.50
N ASP A 146 -1.35 10.42 20.74
CA ASP A 146 -2.69 10.06 20.32
C ASP A 146 -2.73 9.31 18.98
N THR A 147 -1.59 8.80 18.48
CA THR A 147 -1.50 8.03 17.22
C THR A 147 -2.58 6.94 17.09
N TYR A 148 -2.91 6.23 18.17
CA TYR A 148 -3.99 5.23 18.12
C TYR A 148 -5.36 5.84 17.79
N LYS A 149 -5.68 7.00 18.39
CA LYS A 149 -6.93 7.75 18.11
C LYS A 149 -6.94 8.21 16.65
N ILE A 150 -5.82 8.75 16.16
CA ILE A 150 -5.64 9.13 14.74
C ILE A 150 -5.92 7.94 13.81
N MET A 151 -5.29 6.78 14.06
CA MET A 151 -5.50 5.56 13.27
C MET A 151 -6.96 5.07 13.32
N LYS A 152 -7.60 5.11 14.49
CA LYS A 152 -9.01 4.71 14.64
C LYS A 152 -9.95 5.66 13.89
N HIS A 153 -9.72 6.96 13.91
CA HIS A 153 -10.50 7.90 13.09
C HIS A 153 -10.25 7.70 11.60
N ALA A 154 -9.00 7.50 11.20
CA ALA A 154 -8.63 7.27 9.81
C ALA A 154 -9.36 6.04 9.24
N ILE A 155 -9.32 4.88 9.94
CA ILE A 155 -10.01 3.66 9.48
C ILE A 155 -11.53 3.83 9.46
N ASN A 156 -12.11 4.52 10.46
CA ASN A 156 -13.55 4.79 10.52
C ASN A 156 -14.02 5.71 9.39
N ARG A 157 -13.15 6.60 8.91
CA ARG A 157 -13.38 7.46 7.73
C ARG A 157 -13.15 6.73 6.40
N GLY A 158 -12.74 5.46 6.44
CA GLY A 158 -12.43 4.66 5.25
C GLY A 158 -11.05 4.93 4.65
N SER A 159 -10.18 5.64 5.35
CA SER A 159 -8.81 5.94 4.90
C SER A 159 -8.02 4.66 4.71
N LEU A 160 -7.14 4.63 3.71
CA LEU A 160 -6.22 3.52 3.52
C LEU A 160 -5.00 3.73 4.41
N MET A 161 -4.50 2.66 5.05
CA MET A 161 -3.38 2.77 5.97
C MET A 161 -2.38 1.64 5.76
N ALA A 162 -1.10 1.98 5.79
CA ALA A 162 -0.01 1.04 5.68
C ALA A 162 1.11 1.38 6.66
N CYS A 163 1.98 0.43 6.90
CA CYS A 163 3.13 0.62 7.75
C CYS A 163 4.33 -0.16 7.22
N SER A 164 5.52 0.22 7.63
CA SER A 164 6.73 -0.47 7.24
C SER A 164 7.79 -0.46 8.34
N ILE A 165 8.77 -1.35 8.17
CA ILE A 165 9.95 -1.44 9.01
C ILE A 165 11.16 -1.14 8.13
N GLU A 166 11.82 -0.01 8.38
CA GLU A 166 13.04 0.36 7.68
C GLU A 166 14.19 -0.58 8.03
N ASP A 167 14.99 -0.92 7.03
CA ASP A 167 16.28 -1.57 7.27
C ASP A 167 17.35 -0.49 7.53
N ASN A 168 18.24 -0.74 8.48
CA ASN A 168 19.29 0.20 8.93
C ASN A 168 20.33 0.54 7.84
N MET A 169 20.13 0.09 6.60
CA MET A 169 21.00 0.36 5.45
C MET A 169 20.80 1.74 4.80
N GLY A 170 19.88 2.57 5.30
CA GLY A 170 19.73 3.97 4.84
C GLY A 170 19.23 4.10 3.39
N LEU A 171 18.60 3.06 2.84
CA LEU A 171 17.92 3.14 1.54
C LEU A 171 16.66 3.99 1.69
N THR A 172 16.67 5.16 1.06
CA THR A 172 15.51 6.05 1.01
C THR A 172 14.42 5.41 0.16
N TYR A 173 13.23 5.23 0.74
CA TYR A 173 12.01 4.83 0.02
C TYR A 173 11.82 5.70 -1.24
N GLY A 174 11.55 5.07 -2.38
CA GLY A 174 11.41 5.76 -3.68
C GLY A 174 12.67 5.79 -4.56
N THR A 175 13.80 5.23 -4.10
CA THR A 175 14.97 4.96 -4.95
C THR A 175 14.89 3.57 -5.58
N ALA A 176 15.13 3.47 -6.89
CA ALA A 176 15.18 2.18 -7.59
C ALA A 176 16.56 1.54 -7.38
N PRO A 177 16.65 0.27 -6.95
CA PRO A 177 17.94 -0.42 -6.93
C PRO A 177 18.42 -0.70 -8.35
N GLN A 178 19.72 -0.49 -8.61
CA GLN A 178 20.41 -0.84 -9.85
C GLN A 178 20.50 -2.37 -10.05
N SER A 179 19.39 -3.07 -10.20
CA SER A 179 19.45 -4.47 -10.65
C SER A 179 18.71 -4.65 -11.96
N ASP A 180 19.37 -5.29 -12.90
CA ASP A 180 18.89 -5.65 -14.23
C ASP A 180 17.81 -6.73 -14.10
N ILE A 181 16.70 -6.56 -14.82
CA ILE A 181 15.64 -7.57 -14.92
C ILE A 181 16.17 -8.88 -15.53
N GLY A 182 17.24 -8.81 -16.33
CA GLY A 182 17.99 -9.97 -16.82
C GLY A 182 18.61 -10.81 -15.70
N GLU A 183 19.09 -10.18 -14.62
CA GLU A 183 19.58 -10.91 -13.44
C GLU A 183 18.44 -11.58 -12.66
N LEU A 184 17.26 -10.96 -12.62
CA LEU A 184 16.06 -11.57 -12.01
C LEU A 184 15.68 -12.84 -12.77
N ILE A 185 15.59 -12.75 -14.10
CA ILE A 185 15.33 -13.89 -14.99
C ILE A 185 16.41 -14.97 -14.84
N ALA A 186 17.69 -14.60 -14.78
CA ALA A 186 18.78 -15.54 -14.58
C ALA A 186 18.70 -16.25 -13.21
N ARG A 187 18.27 -15.55 -12.15
CA ARG A 187 18.04 -16.15 -10.83
C ARG A 187 16.84 -17.09 -10.82
N MET A 188 15.74 -16.75 -11.50
CA MET A 188 14.60 -17.66 -11.68
C MET A 188 15.05 -18.99 -12.29
N VAL A 189 15.81 -18.92 -13.39
CA VAL A 189 16.37 -20.10 -14.06
C VAL A 189 17.26 -20.91 -13.11
N LYS A 190 18.08 -20.25 -12.29
CA LYS A 190 18.99 -20.89 -11.33
C LYS A 190 18.26 -21.57 -10.17
N ASN A 191 17.24 -20.93 -9.61
CA ASN A 191 16.44 -21.45 -8.50
C ASN A 191 15.65 -22.71 -8.90
N LEU A 192 15.17 -22.76 -10.15
CA LEU A 192 14.51 -23.95 -10.69
C LEU A 192 15.48 -25.08 -11.08
N GLY A 193 16.71 -24.78 -11.52
CA GLY A 193 17.74 -25.80 -11.73
C GLY A 193 18.04 -26.64 -10.47
N ASN A 194 18.02 -25.99 -9.30
CA ASN A 194 18.15 -26.66 -8.00
C ASN A 194 16.90 -27.47 -7.60
N SER A 195 15.74 -27.19 -8.18
CA SER A 195 14.51 -27.93 -7.90
C SER A 195 14.41 -29.26 -8.64
N GLN A 196 15.07 -29.41 -9.81
CA GLN A 196 15.14 -30.67 -10.57
C GLN A 196 16.21 -31.65 -10.05
N LEU A 197 17.18 -31.18 -9.25
CA LEU A 197 18.27 -32.03 -8.72
C LEU A 197 17.92 -32.77 -7.42
N ASN A 198 16.77 -32.49 -6.79
CA ASN A 198 16.37 -33.08 -5.51
C ASN A 198 15.32 -34.20 -5.61
N ASP A 199 14.94 -34.63 -6.82
CA ASP A 199 13.94 -35.70 -7.01
C ASP A 199 14.51 -37.13 -6.98
N SER A 200 15.74 -37.30 -6.48
CA SER A 200 16.42 -38.59 -6.43
C SER A 200 17.20 -38.84 -5.14
N ASN A 201 16.58 -38.66 -3.96
CA ASN A 201 17.03 -39.35 -2.75
C ASN A 201 15.89 -39.65 -1.76
N GLN A 202 15.70 -40.93 -1.48
CA GLN A 202 14.79 -41.45 -0.46
C GLN A 202 15.31 -41.17 0.96
N GLY A 203 14.39 -40.80 1.86
CA GLY A 203 14.45 -41.12 3.29
C GLY A 203 15.16 -40.11 4.19
N THR A 204 14.40 -39.17 4.76
CA THR A 204 14.24 -38.91 6.21
C THR A 204 13.39 -37.66 6.40
N ASP A 205 12.60 -37.66 7.47
CA ASP A 205 11.49 -36.74 7.75
C ASP A 205 11.99 -35.35 8.19
N GLU A 206 12.39 -34.52 7.22
CA GLU A 206 12.50 -33.06 7.38
C GLU A 206 11.97 -32.40 6.11
N ARG A 207 10.77 -31.81 6.17
CA ARG A 207 10.22 -31.01 5.06
C ARG A 207 11.14 -29.79 4.84
N PRO A 208 11.78 -29.63 3.67
CA PRO A 208 12.61 -28.46 3.44
C PRO A 208 11.69 -27.24 3.27
N THR A 209 11.84 -26.29 4.19
CA THR A 209 11.22 -24.95 4.18
C THR A 209 11.72 -24.20 2.94
N ARG A 210 11.04 -24.34 1.80
CA ARG A 210 11.30 -23.52 0.61
C ARG A 210 10.59 -22.17 0.75
N THR A 211 11.02 -21.36 1.71
CA THR A 211 10.65 -19.94 1.79
C THR A 211 11.74 -19.17 1.05
N ILE A 212 11.58 -19.01 -0.26
CA ILE A 212 12.46 -18.14 -1.05
C ILE A 212 12.00 -16.72 -0.76
N VAL A 213 12.65 -16.08 0.23
CA VAL A 213 12.48 -14.66 0.53
C VAL A 213 12.69 -13.88 -0.77
N PRO A 214 11.70 -13.13 -1.27
CA PRO A 214 11.94 -12.22 -2.37
C PRO A 214 12.99 -11.19 -1.94
N MET A 215 13.91 -10.90 -2.84
CA MET A 215 14.59 -9.61 -2.94
C MET A 215 15.77 -9.26 -2.01
N LEU A 216 16.71 -8.54 -2.63
CA LEU A 216 17.92 -7.95 -2.06
C LEU A 216 17.72 -7.03 -0.83
N PHE A 217 16.48 -6.75 -0.41
CA PHE A 217 16.14 -5.70 0.55
C PHE A 217 15.15 -6.12 1.64
N GLU A 218 14.49 -7.28 1.50
CA GLU A 218 13.51 -7.75 2.48
C GLU A 218 14.16 -8.74 3.46
N THR A 219 14.06 -8.47 4.76
CA THR A 219 14.74 -9.29 5.78
C THR A 219 13.77 -9.77 6.84
N ARG A 220 13.58 -11.09 6.95
CA ARG A 220 12.75 -11.71 7.99
C ARG A 220 13.43 -11.59 9.37
N MET A 221 12.65 -11.14 10.33
CA MET A 221 13.04 -10.99 11.73
C MET A 221 12.64 -12.26 12.54
N PRO A 222 13.29 -12.52 13.69
CA PRO A 222 12.97 -13.67 14.55
C PRO A 222 11.52 -13.70 15.05
N ASN A 223 10.89 -12.53 15.17
CA ASN A 223 9.49 -12.36 15.59
C ASN A 223 8.47 -12.55 14.45
N GLY A 224 8.93 -12.95 13.26
CA GLY A 224 8.09 -13.20 12.09
C GLY A 224 7.89 -11.99 11.16
N LEU A 225 8.16 -10.77 11.62
CA LEU A 225 8.04 -9.55 10.80
C LEU A 225 9.13 -9.47 9.72
N VAL A 226 8.92 -8.65 8.70
CA VAL A 226 9.82 -8.47 7.56
C VAL A 226 10.22 -7.00 7.45
N LYS A 227 11.52 -6.72 7.42
CA LYS A 227 12.08 -5.39 7.16
C LYS A 227 12.18 -5.10 5.69
N GLY A 228 12.21 -3.82 5.31
CA GLY A 228 12.27 -3.37 3.92
C GLY A 228 10.98 -3.64 3.13
N HIS A 229 9.88 -3.87 3.84
CA HIS A 229 8.61 -4.37 3.30
C HIS A 229 7.42 -3.52 3.80
N ALA A 230 6.38 -3.41 2.98
CA ALA A 230 5.17 -2.67 3.29
C ALA A 230 4.06 -3.62 3.76
N TYR A 231 3.45 -3.30 4.89
CA TYR A 231 2.30 -4.00 5.46
C TYR A 231 1.05 -3.13 5.31
N SER A 232 -0.10 -3.77 5.11
CA SER A 232 -1.40 -3.09 5.16
C SER A 232 -1.92 -3.06 6.60
N VAL A 233 -2.49 -1.94 7.03
CA VAL A 233 -3.24 -1.85 8.28
C VAL A 233 -4.71 -2.12 7.95
N THR A 234 -5.25 -3.24 8.40
CA THR A 234 -6.58 -3.73 8.02
C THR A 234 -7.62 -3.70 9.14
N GLY A 235 -7.22 -3.29 10.35
CA GLY A 235 -8.11 -3.19 11.50
C GLY A 235 -7.46 -2.46 12.67
N ILE A 236 -8.26 -1.69 13.40
CA ILE A 236 -7.86 -1.01 14.64
C ILE A 236 -8.99 -1.23 15.63
N GLU A 237 -8.78 -2.04 16.65
CA GLU A 237 -9.84 -2.38 17.61
C GLU A 237 -9.35 -2.39 19.05
N GLU A 238 -10.26 -2.15 19.98
CA GLU A 238 -10.03 -2.32 21.41
C GLU A 238 -10.80 -3.53 21.91
N THR A 239 -10.24 -4.28 22.84
CA THR A 239 -10.94 -5.39 23.48
C THR A 239 -10.62 -5.47 24.97
N LEU A 240 -11.45 -6.18 25.73
CA LEU A 240 -11.24 -6.43 27.15
C LEU A 240 -10.41 -7.71 27.33
N PHE A 241 -9.23 -7.58 27.90
CA PHE A 241 -8.38 -8.70 28.27
C PHE A 241 -8.07 -8.65 29.76
N LYS A 242 -8.50 -9.68 30.50
CA LYS A 242 -8.32 -9.76 31.97
C LYS A 242 -8.85 -8.55 32.75
N GLY A 243 -9.91 -7.92 32.25
CA GLY A 243 -10.54 -6.75 32.87
C GLY A 243 -9.92 -5.40 32.49
N GLU A 244 -8.86 -5.40 31.68
CA GLU A 244 -8.25 -4.19 31.15
C GLU A 244 -8.55 -4.03 29.65
N LYS A 245 -8.77 -2.80 29.21
CA LYS A 245 -8.90 -2.51 27.77
C LYS A 245 -7.53 -2.53 27.13
N ILE A 246 -7.38 -3.32 26.09
CA ILE A 246 -6.16 -3.39 25.27
C ILE A 246 -6.44 -2.88 23.87
N LYS A 247 -5.41 -2.29 23.26
CA LYS A 247 -5.43 -1.74 21.92
C LYS A 247 -4.74 -2.70 20.96
N LEU A 248 -5.44 -3.10 19.91
CA LEU A 248 -4.96 -4.05 18.91
C LEU A 248 -4.93 -3.40 17.53
N VAL A 249 -3.95 -3.78 16.73
CA VAL A 249 -3.78 -3.42 15.32
C VAL A 249 -3.76 -4.69 14.50
N ARG A 250 -4.58 -4.77 13.47
CA ARG A 250 -4.55 -5.87 12.50
C ARG A 250 -3.75 -5.44 11.28
N LEU A 251 -2.76 -6.25 10.94
CA LEU A 251 -1.87 -6.02 9.82
C LEU A 251 -1.97 -7.16 8.82
N ARG A 252 -1.66 -6.88 7.57
CA ARG A 252 -1.50 -7.92 6.54
C ARG A 252 -0.18 -7.79 5.81
N ASN A 253 0.53 -8.91 5.69
CA ASN A 253 1.67 -9.12 4.82
C ASN A 253 1.19 -9.42 3.38
N PRO A 254 1.50 -8.57 2.38
CA PRO A 254 1.23 -8.82 0.96
C PRO A 254 1.79 -10.12 0.37
N TRP A 255 2.72 -10.82 1.03
CA TRP A 255 3.11 -12.16 0.60
C TRP A 255 1.97 -13.17 0.74
N GLY A 256 1.00 -12.90 1.62
CA GLY A 256 -0.07 -13.84 1.95
C GLY A 256 0.38 -15.00 2.83
N GLU A 257 1.56 -14.87 3.43
CA GLU A 257 2.17 -15.81 4.38
C GLU A 257 3.20 -15.04 5.23
N VAL A 258 3.82 -15.71 6.20
CA VAL A 258 4.84 -15.15 7.09
C VAL A 258 4.26 -14.04 7.98
N GLU A 259 3.80 -14.48 9.14
CA GLU A 259 3.06 -13.66 10.10
C GLU A 259 3.85 -13.42 11.40
N TRP A 260 3.36 -12.45 12.18
CA TRP A 260 3.81 -12.20 13.55
C TRP A 260 3.65 -13.45 14.42
N ASN A 261 4.68 -13.78 15.21
CA ASN A 261 4.68 -14.96 16.08
C ASN A 261 4.68 -14.62 17.59
N GLY A 262 4.48 -13.35 17.94
CA GLY A 262 4.40 -12.89 19.33
C GLY A 262 2.97 -12.88 19.88
N ALA A 263 2.74 -12.08 20.91
CA ALA A 263 1.42 -11.94 21.53
C ALA A 263 0.36 -11.46 20.53
N TRP A 264 -0.83 -12.04 20.57
CA TRP A 264 -1.96 -11.77 19.65
C TRP A 264 -1.81 -12.29 18.22
N SER A 265 -0.72 -13.01 17.91
CA SER A 265 -0.65 -13.84 16.71
C SER A 265 -1.83 -14.83 16.62
N ASP A 266 -2.06 -15.39 15.44
CA ASP A 266 -3.19 -16.28 15.16
C ASP A 266 -3.34 -17.42 16.18
N SER A 267 -2.23 -18.06 16.54
CA SER A 267 -2.18 -19.19 17.48
C SER A 267 -1.88 -18.79 18.93
N SER A 268 -1.85 -17.49 19.23
CA SER A 268 -1.46 -16.96 20.54
C SER A 268 -2.42 -17.39 21.65
N LYS A 269 -1.87 -17.65 22.85
CA LYS A 269 -2.65 -18.16 23.99
C LYS A 269 -3.61 -17.12 24.57
N GLU A 270 -3.35 -15.84 24.33
CA GLU A 270 -4.14 -14.68 24.74
C GLU A 270 -5.57 -14.80 24.24
N TRP A 271 -5.76 -15.32 23.02
CA TRP A 271 -7.08 -15.58 22.46
C TRP A 271 -7.91 -16.53 23.32
N ASN A 272 -7.31 -17.45 24.10
CA ASN A 272 -8.08 -18.38 24.93
C ASN A 272 -8.91 -17.68 26.02
N LEU A 273 -8.56 -16.43 26.36
CA LEU A 273 -9.26 -15.62 27.36
C LEU A 273 -10.23 -14.61 26.75
N ILE A 274 -10.32 -14.52 25.42
CA ILE A 274 -11.29 -13.67 24.73
C ILE A 274 -12.56 -14.47 24.42
N ASP A 275 -13.71 -13.87 24.72
CA ASP A 275 -15.01 -14.46 24.46
C ASP A 275 -15.26 -14.73 22.98
N LYS A 276 -16.06 -15.76 22.68
CA LYS A 276 -16.32 -16.17 21.29
C LYS A 276 -16.95 -15.05 20.44
N SER A 277 -17.89 -14.28 21.00
CA SER A 277 -18.52 -13.15 20.30
C SER A 277 -17.51 -12.06 19.95
N GLU A 278 -16.60 -11.79 20.87
CA GLU A 278 -15.56 -10.78 20.71
C GLU A 278 -14.52 -11.22 19.67
N LYS A 279 -14.15 -12.50 19.63
CA LYS A 279 -13.33 -13.06 18.54
C LYS A 279 -13.97 -12.90 17.16
N ILE A 280 -15.29 -13.10 17.07
CA ILE A 280 -16.02 -12.92 15.81
C ILE A 280 -15.98 -11.44 15.40
N HIS A 281 -16.19 -10.51 16.35
CA HIS A 281 -16.08 -9.06 16.12
C HIS A 281 -14.68 -8.67 15.62
N LEU A 282 -13.63 -9.19 16.28
CA LEU A 282 -12.23 -9.01 15.89
C LEU A 282 -11.83 -9.81 14.65
N GLN A 283 -12.76 -10.58 14.06
CA GLN A 283 -12.52 -11.44 12.90
C GLN A 283 -11.28 -12.35 13.10
N HIS A 284 -11.08 -12.84 14.33
CA HIS A 284 -9.97 -13.74 14.65
C HIS A 284 -10.12 -15.04 13.88
N LYS A 285 -9.06 -15.41 13.17
CA LYS A 285 -8.92 -16.63 12.39
C LYS A 285 -7.56 -17.23 12.71
N VAL A 286 -7.42 -18.52 12.47
CA VAL A 286 -6.12 -19.19 12.50
C VAL A 286 -5.88 -19.70 11.09
N ALA A 287 -5.12 -18.95 10.29
CA ALA A 287 -4.82 -19.31 8.92
C ALA A 287 -3.55 -18.61 8.45
N GLU A 288 -2.71 -19.30 7.69
CA GLU A 288 -1.57 -18.68 7.04
C GLU A 288 -2.06 -17.93 5.79
N ASP A 289 -2.48 -16.68 5.98
CA ASP A 289 -2.95 -15.79 4.91
C ASP A 289 -2.29 -14.40 4.93
N GLY A 290 -1.28 -14.25 5.80
CA GLY A 290 -0.47 -13.06 6.01
C GLY A 290 -1.13 -12.03 6.92
N GLU A 291 -2.38 -12.22 7.35
CA GLU A 291 -3.10 -11.31 8.24
C GLU A 291 -2.95 -11.75 9.70
N PHE A 292 -2.60 -10.81 10.58
CA PHE A 292 -2.42 -11.10 12.00
C PHE A 292 -2.75 -9.88 12.85
N TRP A 293 -3.08 -10.14 14.12
CA TRP A 293 -3.20 -9.09 15.13
C TRP A 293 -1.88 -8.92 15.90
N ILE A 294 -1.62 -7.68 16.32
CA ILE A 294 -0.51 -7.30 17.19
C ILE A 294 -1.01 -6.27 18.21
N SER A 295 -0.40 -6.22 19.39
CA SER A 295 -0.70 -5.15 20.35
C SER A 295 -0.24 -3.80 19.80
N PHE A 296 -0.95 -2.71 20.12
CA PHE A 296 -0.52 -1.37 19.70
C PHE A 296 0.87 -1.01 20.27
N GLU A 297 1.20 -1.50 21.45
CA GLU A 297 2.52 -1.32 22.04
C GLU A 297 3.62 -2.01 21.22
N ASP A 298 3.40 -3.26 20.82
CA ASP A 298 4.35 -3.98 19.96
C ASP A 298 4.39 -3.38 18.55
N PHE A 299 3.27 -2.88 18.03
CA PHE A 299 3.26 -2.12 16.78
C PHE A 299 4.22 -0.93 16.84
N MET A 300 4.08 -0.06 17.85
CA MET A 300 4.94 1.11 18.03
C MET A 300 6.42 0.76 18.29
N ARG A 301 6.70 -0.43 18.83
CA ARG A 301 8.07 -0.91 19.07
C ARG A 301 8.76 -1.47 17.84
N ASN A 302 8.00 -2.09 16.94
CA ASN A 302 8.58 -2.84 15.81
C ASN A 302 8.53 -2.07 14.49
N PHE A 303 7.51 -1.24 14.27
CA PHE A 303 7.34 -0.48 13.02
C PHE A 303 8.03 0.88 13.10
N THR A 304 8.50 1.36 11.95
CA THR A 304 9.25 2.63 11.86
C THR A 304 8.44 3.73 11.18
N LYS A 305 7.52 3.35 10.30
CA LYS A 305 6.70 4.30 9.53
C LYS A 305 5.23 3.87 9.50
N LEU A 306 4.34 4.85 9.64
CA LEU A 306 2.90 4.74 9.40
C LEU A 306 2.54 5.68 8.25
N GLU A 307 1.74 5.21 7.31
CA GLU A 307 1.31 5.92 6.11
C GLU A 307 -0.22 5.89 6.05
N ILE A 308 -0.85 7.04 5.88
CA ILE A 308 -2.30 7.19 5.85
C ILE A 308 -2.70 7.93 4.57
N CYS A 309 -3.68 7.42 3.84
CA CYS A 309 -4.30 8.07 2.70
C CYS A 309 -5.75 8.42 3.03
N ASN A 310 -5.96 9.71 3.32
CA ASN A 310 -7.27 10.27 3.62
C ASN A 310 -8.06 10.45 2.33
N LEU A 311 -9.30 10.00 2.33
CA LEU A 311 -10.16 10.07 1.15
C LEU A 311 -10.73 11.47 0.96
N THR A 312 -10.71 11.95 -0.29
CA THR A 312 -11.41 13.17 -0.69
C THR A 312 -12.90 12.87 -0.95
N PRO A 313 -13.79 13.88 -0.96
CA PRO A 313 -15.21 13.68 -1.31
C PRO A 313 -15.37 13.00 -2.68
N ASP A 314 -14.51 13.33 -3.63
CA ASP A 314 -14.50 12.75 -4.98
C ASP A 314 -14.18 11.24 -4.99
N ALA A 315 -13.58 10.72 -3.93
CA ALA A 315 -13.28 9.31 -3.78
C ALA A 315 -14.54 8.49 -3.41
N LEU A 316 -15.51 9.10 -2.72
CA LEU A 316 -16.72 8.43 -2.26
C LEU A 316 -17.95 9.31 -2.49
N GLU A 317 -18.79 8.97 -3.47
CA GLU A 317 -20.16 9.50 -3.63
C GLU A 317 -21.07 9.00 -2.49
N SER A 318 -20.75 9.31 -1.24
CA SER A 318 -21.40 8.72 -0.07
C SER A 318 -21.57 9.74 1.05
N ASP A 319 -22.80 10.22 1.22
CA ASP A 319 -23.26 11.18 2.25
C ASP A 319 -23.09 10.72 3.71
N LYS A 320 -22.50 9.55 3.97
CA LYS A 320 -22.41 8.92 5.30
C LYS A 320 -21.09 9.16 6.03
N LEU A 321 -20.06 9.66 5.37
CA LEU A 321 -18.76 9.90 5.97
C LEU A 321 -18.55 11.41 6.16
N GLN A 322 -17.95 11.82 7.28
CA GLN A 322 -17.41 13.18 7.41
C GLN A 322 -16.41 13.39 6.26
N THR A 323 -16.71 14.32 5.35
CA THR A 323 -15.92 14.54 4.15
C THR A 323 -14.96 15.72 4.33
N TRP A 324 -13.78 15.62 3.72
CA TRP A 324 -12.80 16.71 3.69
C TRP A 324 -13.21 17.79 2.70
N THR A 325 -13.04 19.07 3.04
CA THR A 325 -13.11 20.13 2.01
C THR A 325 -11.79 20.16 1.23
N VAL A 326 -11.87 20.06 -0.10
CA VAL A 326 -10.68 19.94 -0.97
C VAL A 326 -10.52 21.17 -1.86
N SER A 327 -9.30 21.70 -1.91
CA SER A 327 -8.88 22.69 -2.90
C SER A 327 -7.59 22.22 -3.58
N ALA A 328 -7.62 22.07 -4.89
CA ALA A 328 -6.48 21.63 -5.69
C ALA A 328 -5.99 22.76 -6.60
N ASN A 329 -4.66 22.93 -6.67
CA ASN A 329 -4.02 23.89 -7.56
C ASN A 329 -2.93 23.21 -8.38
N GLU A 330 -2.81 23.60 -9.64
CA GLU A 330 -1.75 23.11 -10.52
C GLU A 330 -0.73 24.21 -10.82
N GLY A 331 0.55 23.83 -10.79
CA GLY A 331 1.65 24.75 -11.07
C GLY A 331 2.86 24.06 -11.70
N ARG A 332 3.86 24.86 -12.05
CA ARG A 332 5.12 24.38 -12.63
C ARG A 332 6.29 25.25 -12.19
N TRP A 333 7.42 24.61 -11.91
CA TRP A 333 8.71 25.25 -11.73
C TRP A 333 9.47 25.31 -13.05
N VAL A 334 9.77 26.53 -13.52
CA VAL A 334 10.48 26.79 -14.77
C VAL A 334 11.81 27.45 -14.47
N ARG A 335 12.91 26.86 -14.95
CA ARG A 335 14.26 27.40 -14.79
C ARG A 335 14.33 28.84 -15.30
N GLY A 336 14.85 29.75 -14.49
CA GLY A 336 14.98 31.17 -14.80
C GLY A 336 13.70 32.00 -14.59
N CYS A 337 12.58 31.38 -14.23
CA CYS A 337 11.33 32.08 -13.91
C CYS A 337 10.85 31.69 -12.49
N THR A 338 10.10 30.59 -12.38
CA THR A 338 9.41 30.18 -11.14
C THR A 338 10.16 29.13 -10.32
N ALA A 339 11.30 28.60 -10.81
CA ALA A 339 12.11 27.62 -10.08
C ALA A 339 13.01 28.31 -9.03
N GLY A 340 12.38 28.83 -7.97
CA GLY A 340 13.02 29.69 -6.97
C GLY A 340 13.89 28.99 -5.92
N GLY A 341 13.86 27.66 -5.83
CA GLY A 341 14.56 26.89 -4.79
C GLY A 341 13.80 26.88 -3.45
N CYS A 342 14.47 26.47 -2.37
CA CYS A 342 13.89 26.44 -1.02
C CYS A 342 14.23 27.70 -0.22
N ARG A 343 13.82 27.77 1.05
CA ARG A 343 14.02 28.96 1.90
C ARG A 343 15.49 29.37 2.06
N ASN A 344 16.41 28.44 1.84
CA ASN A 344 17.86 28.64 1.88
C ASN A 344 18.40 29.40 0.65
N GLN A 345 17.56 29.67 -0.37
CA GLN A 345 17.89 30.51 -1.53
C GLN A 345 17.05 31.81 -1.51
N PRO A 346 17.34 32.76 -0.61
CA PRO A 346 16.48 33.93 -0.38
C PRO A 346 16.29 34.81 -1.62
N ASP A 347 17.29 34.91 -2.50
CA ASP A 347 17.26 35.77 -3.69
C ASP A 347 16.24 35.31 -4.74
N THR A 348 15.91 34.01 -4.75
CA THR A 348 15.04 33.39 -5.75
C THR A 348 13.79 32.75 -5.15
N PHE A 349 13.76 32.46 -3.84
CA PHE A 349 12.66 31.74 -3.20
C PHE A 349 11.28 32.36 -3.44
N TRP A 350 11.21 33.68 -3.47
CA TRP A 350 9.97 34.44 -3.66
C TRP A 350 9.35 34.26 -5.06
N THR A 351 10.11 33.76 -6.05
CA THR A 351 9.61 33.54 -7.42
C THR A 351 8.82 32.23 -7.56
N ASN A 352 8.84 31.36 -6.55
CA ASN A 352 8.00 30.17 -6.52
C ASN A 352 6.51 30.56 -6.56
N PRO A 353 5.63 29.73 -7.15
CA PRO A 353 4.18 29.95 -7.08
C PRO A 353 3.68 30.04 -5.64
N GLN A 354 2.77 30.98 -5.36
CA GLN A 354 2.20 31.22 -4.03
C GLN A 354 0.69 31.01 -4.07
N TYR A 355 0.15 30.34 -3.05
CA TYR A 355 -1.28 30.03 -2.93
C TYR A 355 -1.78 30.51 -1.57
N ARG A 356 -2.98 31.08 -1.55
CA ARG A 356 -3.61 31.61 -0.33
C ARG A 356 -4.64 30.61 0.18
N LEU A 357 -4.52 30.24 1.46
CA LEU A 357 -5.51 29.45 2.19
C LEU A 357 -6.26 30.35 3.19
N LYS A 358 -7.55 30.10 3.39
CA LYS A 358 -8.37 30.75 4.42
C LYS A 358 -9.00 29.67 5.28
N LEU A 359 -8.76 29.73 6.58
CA LEU A 359 -9.35 28.86 7.59
C LEU A 359 -10.54 29.62 8.21
N LEU A 360 -11.74 29.06 8.12
CA LEU A 360 -12.99 29.74 8.50
C LEU A 360 -13.78 29.03 9.60
N GLU A 361 -13.68 27.70 9.69
CA GLU A 361 -14.49 26.86 10.57
C GLU A 361 -13.58 26.06 11.49
N GLU A 362 -14.02 25.89 12.74
CA GLU A 362 -13.33 25.14 13.79
C GLU A 362 -13.65 23.63 13.66
N ASP A 363 -12.78 22.78 14.18
CA ASP A 363 -12.97 21.32 14.15
C ASP A 363 -14.12 20.91 15.06
N ASP A 364 -15.07 20.10 14.54
CA ASP A 364 -16.22 19.57 15.28
C ASP A 364 -15.88 18.20 15.91
N ASP A 365 -14.94 18.18 16.88
CA ASP A 365 -14.65 17.00 17.72
C ASP A 365 -15.18 17.22 19.15
N PRO A 366 -16.26 16.55 19.58
CA PRO A 366 -16.82 16.70 20.92
C PRO A 366 -15.91 16.17 22.04
N GLU A 367 -14.85 15.43 21.71
CA GLU A 367 -13.84 14.95 22.66
C GLU A 367 -12.64 15.90 22.80
N ASP A 368 -12.50 16.88 21.91
CA ASP A 368 -11.46 17.89 21.97
C ASP A 368 -12.05 19.22 22.44
N ASN A 369 -11.38 19.87 23.40
CA ASN A 369 -11.80 21.19 23.89
C ASN A 369 -10.98 22.31 23.26
N GLU A 370 -10.00 21.98 22.40
CA GLU A 370 -9.19 22.97 21.70
C GLU A 370 -9.94 23.55 20.50
N ILE A 371 -10.03 24.87 20.44
CA ILE A 371 -10.62 25.60 19.32
C ILE A 371 -9.56 25.76 18.23
N LEU A 372 -9.52 24.82 17.30
CA LEU A 372 -8.54 24.77 16.20
C LEU A 372 -9.24 24.57 14.85
N CYS A 373 -8.52 24.86 13.76
CA CYS A 373 -8.93 24.54 12.40
C CYS A 373 -7.84 23.67 11.76
N SER A 374 -8.13 22.38 11.61
CA SER A 374 -7.20 21.42 11.05
C SER A 374 -7.28 21.39 9.53
N PHE A 375 -6.12 21.38 8.87
CA PHE A 375 -6.04 21.24 7.41
C PHE A 375 -4.82 20.40 7.02
N LEU A 376 -4.91 19.73 5.87
CA LEU A 376 -3.84 18.92 5.31
C LEU A 376 -3.40 19.52 3.97
N VAL A 377 -2.08 19.66 3.77
CA VAL A 377 -1.49 20.13 2.51
C VAL A 377 -0.60 19.04 1.95
N ALA A 378 -0.90 18.58 0.73
CA ALA A 378 -0.03 17.70 -0.04
C ALA A 378 0.51 18.42 -1.28
N LEU A 379 1.80 18.21 -1.54
CA LEU A 379 2.50 18.72 -2.72
C LEU A 379 3.01 17.54 -3.55
N MET A 380 2.48 17.39 -4.77
CA MET A 380 2.80 16.27 -5.66
C MET A 380 3.60 16.70 -6.89
N GLN A 381 4.61 15.92 -7.26
CA GLN A 381 5.36 16.08 -8.51
C GLN A 381 4.86 15.11 -9.59
N LYS A 382 4.70 15.58 -10.83
CA LYS A 382 4.10 14.80 -11.92
C LYS A 382 5.16 14.08 -12.79
N ASN A 383 4.82 12.87 -13.26
CA ASN A 383 5.48 12.06 -14.30
C ASN A 383 6.94 11.60 -14.09
N ARG A 384 7.51 11.75 -12.89
CA ARG A 384 8.93 11.43 -12.65
C ARG A 384 9.26 9.93 -12.75
N ARG A 385 8.34 9.03 -12.39
CA ARG A 385 8.58 7.57 -12.51
C ARG A 385 8.83 7.11 -13.94
N LYS A 386 8.13 7.68 -14.92
CA LYS A 386 8.32 7.39 -16.36
C LYS A 386 9.72 7.77 -16.86
N GLU A 387 10.38 8.69 -16.16
CA GLU A 387 11.72 9.19 -16.46
C GLU A 387 12.83 8.35 -15.79
N ARG A 388 12.51 7.36 -14.94
CA ARG A 388 13.51 6.49 -14.29
C ARG A 388 14.41 5.75 -15.29
N LYS A 389 13.84 5.31 -16.43
CA LYS A 389 14.61 4.71 -17.53
C LYS A 389 15.67 5.64 -18.13
N MET A 390 15.55 6.95 -17.90
CA MET A 390 16.51 7.98 -18.30
C MET A 390 17.41 8.43 -17.13
N GLY A 391 17.37 7.70 -16.00
CA GLY A 391 18.16 8.00 -14.79
C GLY A 391 17.56 9.09 -13.89
N ALA A 392 16.33 9.54 -14.13
CA ALA A 392 15.72 10.57 -13.29
C ALA A 392 15.23 10.01 -11.95
N ASN A 393 15.53 10.73 -10.87
CA ASN A 393 14.98 10.49 -9.53
C ASN A 393 13.88 11.51 -9.20
N LEU A 394 13.11 11.24 -8.14
CA LEU A 394 12.22 12.25 -7.55
C LEU A 394 13.03 13.50 -7.16
N LEU A 395 12.46 14.67 -7.37
CA LEU A 395 13.02 15.92 -6.85
C LEU A 395 12.76 15.99 -5.35
N THR A 396 13.70 16.57 -4.62
CA THR A 396 13.44 17.06 -3.26
C THR A 396 12.49 18.24 -3.35
N ILE A 397 11.27 18.05 -2.88
CA ILE A 397 10.20 19.05 -2.88
C ILE A 397 9.75 19.32 -1.44
N GLY A 398 9.15 20.49 -1.25
CA GLY A 398 8.59 20.91 0.03
C GLY A 398 7.90 22.25 -0.13
N PHE A 399 7.21 22.68 0.93
CA PHE A 399 6.53 23.96 0.98
C PHE A 399 6.75 24.62 2.35
N ALA A 400 6.44 25.91 2.42
CA ALA A 400 6.44 26.67 3.65
C ALA A 400 5.14 27.48 3.71
N ILE A 401 4.52 27.51 4.89
CA ILE A 401 3.28 28.23 5.14
C ILE A 401 3.62 29.48 5.94
N TYR A 402 3.05 30.62 5.53
CA TYR A 402 3.23 31.90 6.19
C TYR A 402 1.87 32.50 6.51
N GLU A 403 1.74 33.08 7.69
CA GLU A 403 0.59 33.92 8.02
C GLU A 403 0.64 35.19 7.14
N VAL A 404 -0.48 35.52 6.51
CA VAL A 404 -0.61 36.76 5.73
C VAL A 404 -0.80 37.91 6.72
N PRO A 405 0.08 38.93 6.73
CA PRO A 405 -0.09 40.08 7.61
C PRO A 405 -1.45 40.74 7.42
N LYS A 406 -2.05 41.25 8.50
CA LYS A 406 -3.22 42.12 8.41
C LYS A 406 -2.81 43.37 7.63
N GLU A 407 -3.63 43.76 6.65
CA GLU A 407 -3.45 45.03 5.95
C GLU A 407 -3.45 46.16 7.00
N VAL A 408 -2.40 46.96 7.03
CA VAL A 408 -2.18 48.07 7.98
C VAL A 408 -2.92 49.31 7.51
#